data_AF-A0A4Y2BUK1-F1
#
_entry.id   AF-A0A4Y2BUK1-F1
#
_cell.length_a   1.000
_cell.length_b   1.000
_cell.length_c   1.000
_cell.angle_alpha   90.00
_cell.angle_beta   90.00
_cell.angle_gamma   90.00
#
_symmetry.space_group_name_H-M   'P 1'
#
loop_
_entity.id
_entity.type
_entity.pdbx_description
1 polymer ?
#
loop_
_entity_poly.entity_id
_entity_poly.type
_entity_poly.pdbx_seq_one_letter_code
_entity_poly.pdbx_strand_id
1 'polypeptide(L)'
;MTVSNGRFLSALHPADSHADQKVRYEPFADSLNFSGMVFPLPLKDIPKFEKKNNLSINVYGLTDDNVVFPLLISKETKRQHINLLYIKKMENSHYCCIKSLSRLVSSQLSKHNNKKFICPRCLQYFSSEVKLNCHSEVCQEHEPVHVHMPDDKWLQFKNVRRSFKLPFVVYADFECLCLPVSSCEPTSSSAYTERYQKHEPISFCYYIAYAHGFYKEPVTYRGPNASKHFMMLLKQEAEEIFQIYQNPKEMIE
;
A
#
# COMPACT_ATOMS: atom_id res chain seq x y z
N MET A 1 18.50 5.07 28.47
CA MET A 1 17.39 4.59 27.61
C MET A 1 16.87 5.72 26.73
N THR A 2 16.83 5.53 25.42
CA THR A 2 16.17 6.48 24.50
C THR A 2 14.66 6.51 24.75
N VAL A 3 14.00 7.64 24.44
CA VAL A 3 12.54 7.83 24.63
C VAL A 3 11.71 6.71 23.96
N SER A 4 12.24 6.15 22.89
CA SER A 4 11.63 5.10 22.07
C SER A 4 11.56 3.74 22.78
N ASN A 5 12.56 3.38 23.58
CA ASN A 5 12.58 2.08 24.31
C ASN A 5 11.50 2.03 25.39
N GLY A 6 11.20 3.19 25.99
CA GLY A 6 10.22 3.30 27.07
C GLY A 6 8.80 2.88 26.65
N ARG A 7 8.43 3.02 25.37
CA ARG A 7 7.10 2.65 24.88
C ARG A 7 6.89 1.13 24.96
N PHE A 8 7.80 0.34 24.43
CA PHE A 8 7.73 -1.13 24.47
C PHE A 8 7.68 -1.65 25.91
N LEU A 9 8.49 -1.08 26.80
CA LEU A 9 8.49 -1.42 28.22
C LEU A 9 7.20 -1.00 28.93
N SER A 10 6.67 0.19 28.64
CA SER A 10 5.40 0.66 29.21
C SER A 10 4.21 -0.20 28.80
N ALA A 11 4.28 -0.86 27.64
CA ALA A 11 3.25 -1.81 27.20
C ALA A 11 3.31 -3.14 27.97
N LEU A 12 4.51 -3.63 28.27
CA LEU A 12 4.70 -4.90 28.99
C LEU A 12 4.60 -4.75 30.52
N HIS A 13 4.96 -3.59 31.05
CA HIS A 13 5.00 -3.28 32.47
C HIS A 13 4.16 -2.04 32.78
N PRO A 14 2.84 -2.05 32.57
CA PRO A 14 2.01 -0.87 32.79
C PRO A 14 2.12 -0.37 34.23
N ALA A 15 2.32 0.94 34.41
CA ALA A 15 2.37 1.59 35.70
C ALA A 15 1.02 2.24 36.03
N ASP A 16 0.57 2.12 37.28
CA ASP A 16 -0.73 2.66 37.74
C ASP A 16 -0.72 4.18 37.89
N SER A 17 0.44 4.76 38.22
CA SER A 17 0.63 6.21 38.36
C SER A 17 1.92 6.65 37.67
N HIS A 18 1.91 7.88 37.13
CA HIS A 18 3.06 8.49 36.46
C HIS A 18 3.70 7.60 35.37
N ALA A 19 2.86 6.95 34.56
CA ALA A 19 3.27 6.04 33.49
C ALA A 19 4.08 6.71 32.35
N ASP A 20 4.21 8.03 32.38
CA ASP A 20 5.04 8.85 31.52
C ASP A 20 6.50 8.95 32.02
N GLN A 21 6.77 8.63 33.29
CA GLN A 21 8.10 8.76 33.89
C GLN A 21 9.01 7.58 33.52
N LYS A 22 10.10 7.88 32.81
CA LYS A 22 11.10 6.89 32.38
C LYS A 22 11.71 6.07 33.54
N VAL A 23 11.91 6.70 34.70
CA VAL A 23 12.55 6.09 35.88
C VAL A 23 11.79 4.83 36.33
N ARG A 24 10.47 4.77 36.14
CA ARG A 24 9.64 3.60 36.45
C ARG A 24 9.99 2.37 35.60
N TYR A 25 10.57 2.59 34.43
CA TYR A 25 10.87 1.55 33.45
C TYR A 25 12.36 1.17 33.41
N GLU A 26 13.22 1.92 34.11
CA GLU A 26 14.64 1.61 34.24
C GLU A 26 14.90 0.20 34.82
N PRO A 27 14.14 -0.30 35.82
CA PRO A 27 14.33 -1.67 36.33
C PRO A 27 14.07 -2.75 35.27
N PHE A 28 13.32 -2.43 34.23
CA PHE A 28 12.98 -3.36 33.15
C PHE A 28 13.83 -3.12 31.90
N ALA A 29 14.88 -2.29 31.97
CA ALA A 29 15.67 -1.94 30.81
C ALA A 29 16.27 -3.13 30.06
N ASP A 30 16.67 -4.15 30.82
CA ASP A 30 17.30 -5.36 30.31
C ASP A 30 16.29 -6.47 29.97
N SER A 31 14.99 -6.24 30.16
CA SER A 31 13.96 -7.24 29.84
C SER A 31 13.73 -7.40 28.33
N LEU A 32 14.18 -6.41 27.54
CA LEU A 32 14.05 -6.40 26.09
C LEU A 32 15.41 -6.23 25.40
N ASN A 33 15.68 -7.11 24.45
CA ASN A 33 16.85 -7.10 23.60
C ASN A 33 16.64 -6.15 22.40
N PHE A 34 17.27 -4.98 22.49
CA PHE A 34 17.32 -3.97 21.43
C PHE A 34 18.65 -3.98 20.64
N SER A 35 19.51 -4.99 20.83
CA SER A 35 20.83 -5.06 20.16
C SER A 35 20.71 -4.96 18.64
N GLY A 36 21.55 -4.12 18.01
CA GLY A 36 21.58 -3.95 16.55
C GLY A 36 20.32 -3.33 15.94
N MET A 37 19.45 -2.71 16.75
CA MET A 37 18.29 -1.96 16.27
C MET A 37 18.60 -0.47 16.21
N VAL A 38 18.14 0.20 15.16
CA VAL A 38 18.24 1.65 15.02
C VAL A 38 16.93 2.28 15.47
N PHE A 39 17.01 3.40 16.19
CA PHE A 39 15.84 4.13 16.66
C PHE A 39 15.62 5.43 15.89
N PRO A 40 14.36 5.80 15.59
CA PRO A 40 13.11 5.07 15.86
C PRO A 40 13.02 3.74 15.09
N LEU A 41 12.52 2.68 15.74
CA LEU A 41 12.50 1.31 15.19
C LEU A 41 11.68 1.28 13.90
N PRO A 42 12.26 1.00 12.72
CA PRO A 42 11.51 0.95 11.48
C PRO A 42 10.51 -0.21 11.47
N LEU A 43 9.36 -0.05 10.81
CA LEU A 43 8.34 -1.11 10.69
C LEU A 43 8.91 -2.44 10.17
N LYS A 44 9.85 -2.38 9.21
CA LYS A 44 10.54 -3.54 8.64
C LYS A 44 11.38 -4.35 9.63
N ASP A 45 11.79 -3.73 10.74
CA ASP A 45 12.63 -4.37 11.76
C ASP A 45 11.81 -4.90 12.95
N ILE A 46 10.49 -4.63 12.99
CA ILE A 46 9.58 -5.17 14.02
C ILE A 46 9.55 -6.71 14.02
N PRO A 47 9.43 -7.42 12.87
CA PRO A 47 9.48 -8.87 12.88
C PRO A 47 10.78 -9.44 13.46
N LYS A 48 11.92 -8.75 13.23
CA LYS A 48 13.21 -9.12 13.84
C LYS A 48 13.17 -8.91 15.35
N PHE A 49 12.56 -7.81 15.81
CA PHE A 49 12.39 -7.49 17.22
C PHE A 49 11.49 -8.50 17.95
N GLU A 50 10.36 -8.91 17.35
CA GLU A 50 9.47 -9.96 17.86
C GLU A 50 10.21 -11.28 18.07
N LYS A 51 11.02 -11.69 17.08
CA LYS A 51 11.80 -12.92 17.14
C LYS A 51 12.85 -12.88 18.25
N LYS A 52 13.55 -11.76 18.43
CA LYS A 52 14.57 -11.59 19.47
C LYS A 52 14.00 -11.62 20.89
N ASN A 53 12.78 -11.14 21.08
CA ASN A 53 12.17 -10.94 22.40
C ASN A 53 11.07 -11.95 22.73
N ASN A 54 10.81 -12.89 21.82
CA ASN A 54 9.73 -13.87 21.93
C ASN A 54 8.35 -13.28 22.30
N LEU A 55 8.01 -12.16 21.67
CA LEU A 55 6.73 -11.47 21.82
C LEU A 55 6.06 -11.28 20.45
N SER A 56 4.84 -10.78 20.47
CA SER A 56 4.09 -10.41 19.25
C SER A 56 3.66 -8.95 19.32
N ILE A 57 3.68 -8.27 18.19
CA ILE A 57 3.39 -6.85 18.04
C ILE A 57 2.45 -6.66 16.87
N ASN A 58 1.33 -6.00 17.15
CA ASN A 58 0.51 -5.40 16.11
C ASN A 58 0.78 -3.91 16.06
N VAL A 59 0.89 -3.37 14.86
CA VAL A 59 1.00 -1.94 14.59
C VAL A 59 -0.17 -1.51 13.75
N TYR A 60 -0.82 -0.44 14.20
CA TYR A 60 -1.92 0.22 13.52
C TYR A 60 -1.49 1.61 13.08
N GLY A 61 -1.98 2.04 11.93
CA GLY A 61 -1.86 3.41 11.42
C GLY A 61 -3.11 4.23 11.73
N LEU A 62 -3.00 5.52 11.47
CA LEU A 62 -4.10 6.47 11.58
C LEU A 62 -4.13 7.31 10.29
N THR A 63 -5.28 7.35 9.62
CA THR A 63 -5.47 8.24 8.46
C THR A 63 -5.63 9.69 8.91
N ASP A 64 -5.59 10.64 7.98
CA ASP A 64 -5.83 12.06 8.27
C ASP A 64 -7.23 12.30 8.87
N ASP A 65 -8.21 11.47 8.49
CA ASP A 65 -9.58 11.47 9.05
C ASP A 65 -9.70 10.71 10.39
N ASN A 66 -8.57 10.39 11.03
CA ASN A 66 -8.48 9.63 12.28
C ASN A 66 -9.05 8.20 12.21
N VAL A 67 -9.11 7.59 11.03
CA VAL A 67 -9.54 6.18 10.88
C VAL A 67 -8.34 5.28 11.18
N VAL A 68 -8.53 4.32 12.08
CA VAL A 68 -7.47 3.35 12.43
C VAL A 68 -7.45 2.23 11.38
N PHE A 69 -6.25 1.81 10.98
CA PHE A 69 -6.08 0.68 10.05
C PHE A 69 -4.88 -0.19 10.42
N PRO A 70 -4.87 -1.49 10.09
CA PRO A 70 -3.71 -2.35 10.33
C PRO A 70 -2.54 -1.95 9.43
N LEU A 71 -1.34 -1.78 10.01
CA LEU A 71 -0.08 -1.56 9.26
C LEU A 71 0.79 -2.81 9.23
N LEU A 72 0.85 -3.50 10.37
CA LEU A 72 1.61 -4.74 10.54
C LEU A 72 0.90 -5.56 11.61
N ILE A 73 0.49 -6.77 11.30
CA ILE A 73 -0.15 -7.65 12.29
C ILE A 73 0.71 -8.91 12.41
N SER A 74 1.03 -9.28 13.65
CA SER A 74 1.78 -10.51 13.90
C SER A 74 0.98 -11.70 13.40
N LYS A 75 1.66 -12.65 12.73
CA LYS A 75 1.04 -13.88 12.24
C LYS A 75 0.46 -14.72 13.37
N GLU A 76 1.15 -14.73 14.51
CA GLU A 76 0.79 -15.48 15.70
C GLU A 76 0.72 -14.54 16.90
N THR A 77 -0.34 -14.68 17.70
CA THR A 77 -0.46 -13.95 18.97
C THR A 77 0.24 -14.76 20.06
N LYS A 78 1.32 -14.21 20.60
CA LYS A 78 2.08 -14.81 21.70
C LYS A 78 1.53 -14.36 23.05
N ARG A 79 1.94 -15.04 24.12
CA ARG A 79 1.58 -14.69 25.51
C ARG A 79 1.88 -13.23 25.86
N GLN A 80 3.05 -12.75 25.44
CA GLN A 80 3.37 -11.32 25.47
C GLN A 80 2.99 -10.70 24.14
N HIS A 81 1.99 -9.82 24.19
CA HIS A 81 1.42 -9.18 23.01
C HIS A 81 1.31 -7.68 23.23
N ILE A 82 1.77 -6.90 22.25
CA ILE A 82 1.75 -5.44 22.28
C ILE A 82 0.96 -4.92 21.08
N ASN A 83 0.03 -4.00 21.33
CA ASN A 83 -0.60 -3.23 20.28
C ASN A 83 -0.01 -1.82 20.26
N LEU A 84 0.48 -1.37 19.11
CA LEU A 84 1.06 -0.05 18.90
C LEU A 84 0.26 0.73 17.86
N LEU A 85 0.13 2.03 18.08
CA LEU A 85 -0.33 3.00 17.10
C LEU A 85 0.89 3.75 16.58
N TYR A 86 1.10 3.71 15.27
CA TYR A 86 2.15 4.45 14.58
C TYR A 86 1.56 5.72 14.00
N ILE A 87 2.04 6.86 14.50
CA ILE A 87 1.61 8.18 14.06
C ILE A 87 2.79 8.87 13.38
N LYS A 88 2.59 9.24 12.12
CA LYS A 88 3.57 9.97 11.32
C LYS A 88 3.06 11.39 11.07
N LYS A 89 3.83 12.40 11.44
CA LYS A 89 3.57 13.82 11.16
C LYS A 89 4.79 14.43 10.49
N MET A 90 4.68 14.78 9.21
CA MET A 90 5.75 15.38 8.41
C MET A 90 7.07 14.57 8.54
N GLU A 91 8.07 15.12 9.23
CA GLU A 91 9.39 14.53 9.45
C GLU A 91 9.49 13.62 10.69
N ASN A 92 8.50 13.66 11.58
CA ASN A 92 8.54 12.92 12.85
C ASN A 92 7.59 11.73 12.83
N SER A 93 8.06 10.61 13.36
CA SER A 93 7.23 9.43 13.59
C SER A 93 7.37 8.92 15.02
N HIS A 94 6.25 8.45 15.59
CA HIS A 94 6.23 7.95 16.95
C HIS A 94 5.29 6.75 17.11
N TYR A 95 5.69 5.84 18.00
CA TYR A 95 4.85 4.74 18.46
C TYR A 95 4.16 5.11 19.77
N CYS A 96 2.88 4.80 19.85
CA CYS A 96 2.04 4.93 21.04
C CYS A 96 1.50 3.55 21.42
N CYS A 97 1.51 3.21 22.70
CA CYS A 97 0.95 1.94 23.16
C CYS A 97 -0.58 2.02 23.21
N ILE A 98 -1.24 1.05 22.59
CA ILE A 98 -2.69 0.93 22.62
C ILE A 98 -3.06 0.04 23.81
N LYS A 99 -3.56 0.67 24.88
CA LYS A 99 -4.02 -0.06 26.08
C LYS A 99 -5.29 -0.88 25.83
N SER A 100 -6.15 -0.40 24.94
CA SER A 100 -7.38 -1.10 24.57
C SER A 100 -7.76 -0.75 23.14
N LEU A 101 -7.60 -1.72 22.23
CA LEU A 101 -8.01 -1.57 20.84
C LEU A 101 -9.51 -1.29 20.75
N SER A 102 -10.32 -2.01 21.53
CA SER A 102 -11.77 -1.80 21.63
C SER A 102 -12.14 -0.36 21.93
N ARG A 103 -11.50 0.29 22.92
CA ARG A 103 -11.77 1.70 23.25
C ARG A 103 -11.28 2.69 22.19
N LEU A 104 -10.18 2.37 21.51
CA LEU A 104 -9.60 3.25 20.49
C LEU A 104 -10.54 3.41 19.29
N VAL A 105 -11.14 2.31 18.83
CA VAL A 105 -11.96 2.33 17.60
C VAL A 105 -13.47 2.28 17.87
N SER A 106 -13.91 2.08 19.11
CA SER A 106 -15.35 1.92 19.41
C SER A 106 -16.19 3.10 18.96
N SER A 107 -15.69 4.33 19.14
CA SER A 107 -16.37 5.57 18.76
C SER A 107 -16.52 5.72 17.24
N GLN A 108 -15.62 5.14 16.46
CA GLN A 108 -15.68 5.11 15.00
C GLN A 108 -16.77 4.16 14.49
N LEU A 109 -17.04 3.10 15.26
CA LEU A 109 -17.91 2.01 14.83
C LEU A 109 -19.36 2.17 15.27
N SER A 110 -19.62 2.80 16.42
CA SER A 110 -21.01 3.08 16.84
C SER A 110 -21.08 4.09 17.99
N LYS A 111 -22.22 4.79 18.08
CA LYS A 111 -22.53 5.76 19.14
C LYS A 111 -22.85 5.13 20.50
N HIS A 112 -22.93 3.80 20.59
CA HIS A 112 -23.24 3.08 21.83
C HIS A 112 -21.97 2.67 22.59
N ASN A 113 -22.05 2.78 23.92
CA ASN A 113 -20.93 2.57 24.86
C ASN A 113 -20.72 1.11 25.29
N ASN A 114 -21.39 0.15 24.65
CA ASN A 114 -21.22 -1.27 24.99
C ASN A 114 -19.83 -1.77 24.56
N LYS A 115 -19.29 -2.73 25.32
CA LYS A 115 -18.02 -3.39 24.97
C LYS A 115 -18.17 -4.05 23.59
N LYS A 116 -17.29 -3.66 22.67
CA LYS A 116 -17.20 -4.22 21.31
C LYS A 116 -16.05 -5.23 21.27
N PHE A 117 -16.30 -6.43 20.75
CA PHE A 117 -15.26 -7.42 20.49
C PHE A 117 -14.73 -7.16 19.09
N ILE A 118 -13.43 -6.90 18.94
CA ILE A 118 -12.87 -6.37 17.70
C ILE A 118 -11.81 -7.32 17.19
N CYS A 119 -11.89 -7.66 15.91
CA CYS A 119 -10.85 -8.44 15.26
C CYS A 119 -9.60 -7.57 15.07
N PRO A 120 -8.43 -7.97 15.61
CA PRO A 120 -7.22 -7.16 15.49
C PRO A 120 -6.68 -7.09 14.05
N ARG A 121 -7.08 -8.01 13.17
CA ARG A 121 -6.62 -8.07 11.76
C ARG A 121 -7.44 -7.16 10.85
N CYS A 122 -8.77 -7.24 10.94
CA CYS A 122 -9.66 -6.52 10.02
C CYS A 122 -10.42 -5.36 10.67
N LEU A 123 -10.28 -5.17 11.99
CA LEU A 123 -10.95 -4.13 12.79
C LEU A 123 -12.50 -4.18 12.79
N GLN A 124 -13.09 -5.24 12.24
CA GLN A 124 -14.54 -5.48 12.34
C GLN A 124 -14.94 -5.80 13.79
N TYR A 125 -16.11 -5.29 14.20
CA TYR A 125 -16.64 -5.56 15.54
C TYR A 125 -17.72 -6.65 15.54
N PHE A 126 -17.83 -7.31 16.69
CA PHE A 126 -18.76 -8.38 16.97
C PHE A 126 -19.45 -8.14 18.31
N SER A 127 -20.66 -8.69 18.45
CA SER A 127 -21.48 -8.55 19.66
C SER A 127 -21.02 -9.45 20.80
N SER A 128 -20.23 -10.49 20.53
CA SER A 128 -19.73 -11.44 21.52
C SER A 128 -18.37 -12.01 21.12
N GLU A 129 -17.63 -12.51 22.10
CA GLU A 129 -16.33 -13.16 21.90
C GLU A 129 -16.44 -14.43 21.04
N VAL A 130 -17.51 -15.21 21.21
CA VAL A 130 -17.79 -16.40 20.40
C VAL A 130 -17.85 -16.07 18.91
N LYS A 131 -18.54 -14.97 18.54
CA LYS A 131 -18.63 -14.53 17.14
C LYS A 131 -17.28 -14.05 16.61
N LEU A 132 -16.51 -13.35 17.44
CA LEU A 132 -15.15 -12.94 17.08
C LEU A 132 -14.25 -14.16 16.82
N ASN A 133 -14.31 -15.18 17.67
CA ASN A 133 -13.50 -16.39 17.51
C ASN A 133 -13.86 -17.13 16.22
N CYS A 134 -15.15 -17.34 15.94
CA CYS A 134 -15.60 -17.95 14.69
C CYS A 134 -15.14 -17.15 13.46
N HIS A 135 -15.20 -15.82 13.52
CA HIS A 135 -14.67 -14.98 12.44
C HIS A 135 -13.14 -15.10 12.29
N SER A 136 -12.42 -15.18 13.41
CA SER A 136 -10.95 -15.20 13.41
C SER A 136 -10.38 -16.45 12.72
N GLU A 137 -11.08 -17.58 12.78
CA GLU A 137 -10.72 -18.83 12.09
C GLU A 137 -10.59 -18.65 10.58
N VAL A 138 -11.46 -17.83 9.98
CA VAL A 138 -11.46 -17.54 8.54
C VAL A 138 -10.61 -16.30 8.22
N CYS A 139 -10.67 -15.26 9.07
CA CYS A 139 -9.97 -14.00 8.82
C CYS A 139 -8.45 -14.15 8.78
N GLN A 140 -7.89 -15.13 9.50
CA GLN A 140 -6.44 -15.39 9.52
C GLN A 140 -5.88 -15.91 8.18
N GLU A 141 -6.72 -16.49 7.31
CA GLU A 141 -6.34 -16.99 5.99
C GLU A 141 -6.09 -15.86 4.98
N HIS A 142 -6.53 -14.65 5.31
CA HIS A 142 -6.40 -13.47 4.47
C HIS A 142 -5.40 -12.45 5.06
N GLU A 143 -4.87 -11.61 4.18
CA GLU A 143 -4.03 -10.49 4.58
C GLU A 143 -4.82 -9.52 5.50
N PRO A 144 -4.18 -8.97 6.56
CA PRO A 144 -4.85 -8.02 7.45
C PRO A 144 -5.27 -6.76 6.70
N VAL A 145 -6.56 -6.49 6.66
CA VAL A 145 -7.12 -5.32 5.96
C VAL A 145 -8.36 -4.82 6.66
N HIS A 146 -8.45 -3.51 6.88
CA HIS A 146 -9.70 -2.87 7.30
C HIS A 146 -10.48 -2.45 6.05
N VAL A 147 -11.54 -3.20 5.75
CA VAL A 147 -12.39 -2.94 4.58
C VAL A 147 -13.39 -1.84 4.93
N HIS A 148 -13.29 -0.71 4.23
CA HIS A 148 -14.29 0.35 4.29
C HIS A 148 -15.29 0.14 3.15
N MET A 149 -16.53 -0.22 3.50
CA MET A 149 -17.60 -0.26 2.51
C MET A 149 -18.07 1.16 2.19
N PRO A 150 -18.53 1.44 0.96
CA PRO A 150 -19.19 2.70 0.65
C PRO A 150 -20.44 2.90 1.51
N ASP A 151 -20.71 4.13 1.94
CA ASP A 151 -21.95 4.48 2.65
C ASP A 151 -23.19 4.33 1.75
N ASP A 152 -22.99 4.54 0.45
CA ASP A 152 -24.04 4.40 -0.56
C ASP A 152 -24.43 2.92 -0.71
N LYS A 153 -25.67 2.61 -0.35
CA LYS A 153 -26.27 1.28 -0.55
C LYS A 153 -26.27 0.83 -2.02
N TRP A 154 -26.30 1.79 -2.94
CA TRP A 154 -26.39 1.53 -4.37
C TRP A 154 -25.17 2.12 -5.08
N LEU A 155 -24.41 1.25 -5.74
CA LEU A 155 -23.35 1.67 -6.63
C LEU A 155 -23.92 1.83 -8.04
N GLN A 156 -23.76 3.02 -8.62
CA GLN A 156 -24.10 3.27 -10.01
C GLN A 156 -22.83 3.49 -10.83
N PHE A 157 -22.75 2.86 -11.99
CA PHE A 157 -21.68 3.11 -12.94
C PHE A 157 -21.83 4.53 -13.54
N LYS A 158 -21.01 5.48 -13.07
CA LYS A 158 -21.06 6.88 -13.53
C LYS A 158 -20.46 7.08 -14.91
N ASN A 159 -19.50 6.24 -15.29
CA ASN A 159 -18.68 6.41 -16.48
C ASN A 159 -19.19 5.60 -17.68
N VAL A 160 -20.50 5.64 -17.97
CA VAL A 160 -21.10 4.96 -19.14
C VAL A 160 -20.35 5.29 -20.43
N ARG A 161 -19.85 6.53 -20.56
CA ARG A 161 -19.02 6.93 -21.71
C ARG A 161 -17.77 6.07 -21.94
N ARG A 162 -17.23 5.46 -20.89
CA ARG A 162 -16.05 4.58 -20.96
C ARG A 162 -16.39 3.13 -21.32
N SER A 163 -17.67 2.75 -21.37
CA SER A 163 -18.07 1.43 -21.86
C SER A 163 -18.26 1.39 -23.37
N PHE A 164 -18.30 2.53 -24.06
CA PHE A 164 -18.34 2.55 -25.53
C PHE A 164 -16.98 2.13 -26.08
N LYS A 165 -17.00 1.22 -27.07
CA LYS A 165 -15.81 0.88 -27.83
C LYS A 165 -15.32 2.12 -28.56
N LEU A 166 -14.03 2.43 -28.44
CA LEU A 166 -13.42 3.50 -29.21
C LEU A 166 -13.35 3.07 -30.69
N PRO A 167 -13.78 3.92 -31.63
CA PRO A 167 -13.73 3.58 -33.05
C PRO A 167 -12.33 3.25 -33.53
N PHE A 168 -11.30 3.94 -33.01
CA PHE A 168 -9.90 3.68 -33.33
C PHE A 168 -9.13 3.32 -32.07
N VAL A 169 -8.36 2.23 -32.14
CA VAL A 169 -7.43 1.78 -31.08
C VAL A 169 -6.08 1.49 -31.70
N VAL A 170 -5.03 2.11 -31.16
CA VAL A 170 -3.66 1.90 -31.61
C VAL A 170 -2.98 0.88 -30.70
N TYR A 171 -2.52 -0.22 -31.29
CA TYR A 171 -1.62 -1.18 -30.66
C TYR A 171 -0.22 -0.91 -31.17
N ALA A 172 0.73 -0.68 -30.28
CA ALA A 172 2.10 -0.36 -30.66
C ALA A 172 3.07 -1.12 -29.78
N ASP A 173 4.18 -1.55 -30.38
CA ASP A 173 5.28 -2.19 -29.67
C ASP A 173 6.63 -1.71 -30.23
N PHE A 174 7.65 -1.74 -29.38
CA PHE A 174 9.01 -1.35 -29.71
C PHE A 174 9.98 -2.50 -29.47
N GLU A 175 10.89 -2.67 -30.42
CA GLU A 175 12.08 -3.47 -30.20
C GLU A 175 13.22 -2.56 -29.76
N CYS A 176 13.90 -2.94 -28.68
CA CYS A 176 14.93 -2.13 -28.06
C CYS A 176 16.26 -2.90 -28.00
N LEU A 177 17.37 -2.17 -28.15
CA LEU A 177 18.67 -2.67 -27.73
C LEU A 177 18.82 -2.48 -26.22
N CYS A 178 19.17 -3.53 -25.51
CA CYS A 178 19.47 -3.48 -24.08
C CYS A 178 20.97 -3.21 -23.89
N LEU A 179 21.34 -1.93 -23.80
CA LEU A 179 22.73 -1.52 -23.62
C LEU A 179 23.09 -1.60 -22.13
N PRO A 180 24.21 -2.24 -21.75
CA PRO A 180 24.64 -2.26 -20.37
C PRO A 180 24.94 -0.84 -19.89
N VAL A 181 24.53 -0.53 -18.66
CA VAL A 181 24.87 0.73 -17.99
C VAL A 181 25.89 0.43 -16.91
N SER A 182 27.04 1.08 -16.96
CA SER A 182 28.01 1.05 -15.87
C SER A 182 27.51 1.93 -14.73
N SER A 183 26.89 1.31 -13.72
CA SER A 183 26.64 1.98 -12.43
C SER A 183 27.82 1.78 -11.49
N CYS A 184 28.18 2.81 -10.72
CA CYS A 184 29.08 2.66 -9.57
C CYS A 184 28.45 1.71 -8.55
N GLU A 185 29.28 0.93 -7.83
CA GLU A 185 28.82 0.05 -6.75
C GLU A 185 27.96 0.84 -5.73
N PRO A 186 26.83 0.26 -5.26
CA PRO A 186 25.96 0.94 -4.32
C PRO A 186 26.71 1.23 -3.02
N THR A 187 26.92 2.51 -2.75
CA THR A 187 27.40 2.99 -1.45
C THR A 187 26.23 2.96 -0.45
N SER A 188 26.53 2.70 0.82
CA SER A 188 25.54 2.47 1.91
C SER A 188 24.53 3.62 2.15
N SER A 189 24.66 4.73 1.43
CA SER A 189 23.84 5.94 1.53
C SER A 189 22.87 6.16 0.35
N SER A 190 22.88 5.34 -0.70
CA SER A 190 21.99 5.49 -1.87
C SER A 190 21.23 4.20 -2.22
N ALA A 191 20.11 4.37 -2.93
CA ALA A 191 19.08 3.36 -3.19
C ALA A 191 19.63 1.99 -3.67
N TYR A 192 19.04 0.90 -3.18
CA TYR A 192 19.34 -0.51 -3.51
C TYR A 192 18.95 -0.93 -4.95
N THR A 193 18.58 0.00 -5.83
CA THR A 193 18.14 -0.31 -7.20
C THR A 193 19.27 -0.01 -8.17
N GLU A 194 19.91 -1.07 -8.67
CA GLU A 194 20.96 -0.99 -9.69
C GLU A 194 20.32 -0.95 -11.09
N ARG A 195 20.55 0.15 -11.82
CA ARG A 195 20.18 0.24 -13.23
C ARG A 195 21.27 -0.44 -14.06
N TYR A 196 21.01 -1.67 -14.51
CA TYR A 196 22.00 -2.47 -15.22
C TYR A 196 21.89 -2.36 -16.76
N GLN A 197 20.72 -1.95 -17.29
CA GLN A 197 20.48 -1.82 -18.73
C GLN A 197 19.71 -0.53 -19.08
N LYS A 198 20.08 0.07 -20.20
CA LYS A 198 19.38 1.16 -20.89
C LYS A 198 18.74 0.58 -22.14
N HIS A 199 17.43 0.67 -22.25
CA HIS A 199 16.69 0.23 -23.43
C HIS A 199 16.69 1.37 -24.46
N GLU A 200 17.32 1.15 -25.61
CA GLU A 200 17.36 2.09 -26.73
C GLU A 200 16.48 1.58 -27.88
N PRO A 201 15.34 2.23 -28.18
CA PRO A 201 14.43 1.76 -29.21
C PRO A 201 15.04 1.85 -30.62
N ILE A 202 15.04 0.73 -31.34
CA ILE A 202 15.62 0.61 -32.69
C ILE A 202 14.58 0.38 -33.79
N SER A 203 13.42 -0.15 -33.40
CA SER A 203 12.29 -0.30 -34.29
C SER A 203 10.98 -0.25 -33.53
N PHE A 204 9.91 0.03 -34.25
CA PHE A 204 8.56 -0.13 -33.75
C PHE A 204 7.65 -0.73 -34.82
N CYS A 205 6.56 -1.30 -34.35
CA CYS A 205 5.40 -1.63 -35.16
C CYS A 205 4.19 -1.03 -34.46
N TYR A 206 3.29 -0.40 -35.21
CA TYR A 206 1.96 -0.12 -34.70
C TYR A 206 0.88 -0.51 -35.70
N TYR A 207 -0.24 -0.97 -35.17
CA TYR A 207 -1.43 -1.33 -35.89
C TYR A 207 -2.62 -0.55 -35.34
N ILE A 208 -3.43 0.00 -36.24
CA ILE A 208 -4.62 0.77 -35.88
C ILE A 208 -5.85 -0.08 -36.17
N ALA A 209 -6.45 -0.59 -35.10
CA ALA A 209 -7.71 -1.31 -35.18
C ALA A 209 -8.86 -0.30 -35.31
N TYR A 210 -9.65 -0.44 -36.37
CA TYR A 210 -10.84 0.37 -36.60
C TYR A 210 -12.12 -0.46 -36.43
N ALA A 211 -13.09 0.08 -35.70
CA ALA A 211 -14.30 -0.64 -35.34
C ALA A 211 -15.17 -1.01 -36.55
N HIS A 212 -15.07 -0.27 -37.67
CA HIS A 212 -15.87 -0.50 -38.87
C HIS A 212 -15.11 -1.26 -39.98
N GLY A 213 -14.05 -1.97 -39.61
CA GLY A 213 -13.33 -2.87 -40.51
C GLY A 213 -11.85 -2.51 -40.67
N PHE A 214 -11.30 -2.85 -41.83
CA PHE A 214 -9.88 -2.60 -42.14
C PHE A 214 -9.63 -1.10 -42.35
N TYR A 215 -8.63 -0.56 -41.64
CA TYR A 215 -8.17 0.81 -41.84
C TYR A 215 -6.93 0.85 -42.72
N LYS A 216 -5.84 0.20 -42.30
CA LYS A 216 -4.60 0.07 -43.06
C LYS A 216 -3.68 -1.02 -42.52
N GLU A 217 -2.65 -1.34 -43.31
CA GLU A 217 -1.59 -2.26 -42.92
C GLU A 217 -0.76 -1.74 -41.73
N PRO A 218 -0.19 -2.64 -40.89
CA PRO A 218 0.69 -2.25 -39.80
C PRO A 218 1.87 -1.40 -40.27
N VAL A 219 2.14 -0.32 -39.55
CA VAL A 219 3.24 0.58 -39.85
C VAL A 219 4.46 0.12 -39.07
N THR A 220 5.52 -0.21 -39.79
CA THR A 220 6.79 -0.63 -39.21
C THR A 220 7.89 0.37 -39.56
N TYR A 221 8.81 0.58 -38.62
CA TYR A 221 10.00 1.37 -38.84
C TYR A 221 11.17 0.72 -38.12
N ARG A 222 12.32 0.65 -38.79
CA ARG A 222 13.59 0.22 -38.20
C ARG A 222 14.68 1.18 -38.63
N GLY A 223 15.31 1.82 -37.65
CA GLY A 223 16.31 2.84 -37.92
C GLY A 223 16.60 3.71 -36.71
N PRO A 224 17.53 4.67 -36.86
CA PRO A 224 17.88 5.59 -35.78
C PRO A 224 16.65 6.42 -35.37
N ASN A 225 16.62 6.84 -34.10
CA ASN A 225 15.57 7.68 -33.54
C ASN A 225 14.15 7.10 -33.70
N ALA A 226 13.98 5.78 -33.55
CA ALA A 226 12.70 5.10 -33.70
C ALA A 226 11.57 5.75 -32.90
N SER A 227 11.83 6.17 -31.65
CA SER A 227 10.83 6.88 -30.83
C SER A 227 10.38 8.22 -31.42
N LYS A 228 11.29 8.98 -32.04
CA LYS A 228 10.95 10.26 -32.67
C LYS A 228 10.08 10.04 -33.91
N HIS A 229 10.45 9.07 -34.74
CA HIS A 229 9.66 8.67 -35.91
C HIS A 229 8.27 8.17 -35.50
N PHE A 230 8.19 7.36 -34.45
CA PHE A 230 6.92 6.88 -33.90
C PHE A 230 5.99 8.03 -33.51
N MET A 231 6.48 8.99 -32.71
CA MET A 231 5.66 10.12 -32.26
C MET A 231 5.20 11.01 -33.41
N MET A 232 6.07 11.23 -34.40
CA MET A 232 5.74 12.01 -35.58
C MET A 232 4.65 11.33 -36.41
N LEU A 233 4.77 10.02 -36.65
CA LEU A 233 3.76 9.26 -37.37
C LEU A 233 2.44 9.23 -36.60
N LEU A 234 2.45 8.91 -35.30
CA LEU A 234 1.23 8.92 -34.48
C LEU A 234 0.52 10.27 -34.47
N LYS A 235 1.26 11.38 -34.53
CA LYS A 235 0.67 12.71 -34.66
C LYS A 235 -0.07 12.86 -35.98
N GLN A 236 0.54 12.42 -37.09
CA GLN A 236 -0.10 12.41 -38.39
C GLN A 236 -1.35 11.50 -38.40
N GLU A 237 -1.26 10.30 -37.81
CA GLU A 237 -2.41 9.40 -37.65
C GLU A 237 -3.56 10.09 -36.89
N ALA A 238 -3.24 10.79 -35.80
CA ALA A 238 -4.24 11.49 -35.02
C ALA A 238 -4.92 12.60 -35.82
N GLU A 239 -4.17 13.34 -36.64
CA GLU A 239 -4.72 14.37 -37.53
C GLU A 239 -5.63 13.76 -38.60
N GLU A 240 -5.24 12.65 -39.23
CA GLU A 240 -6.03 11.92 -40.22
C GLU A 240 -7.32 11.34 -39.61
N ILE A 241 -7.20 10.66 -38.46
CA ILE A 241 -8.35 10.12 -37.72
C ILE A 241 -9.29 11.23 -37.27
N PHE A 242 -8.76 12.40 -36.89
CA PHE A 242 -9.58 13.55 -36.52
C PHE A 242 -10.44 14.05 -37.67
N GLN A 243 -9.92 14.07 -38.90
CA GLN A 243 -10.72 14.41 -40.09
C GLN A 243 -11.85 13.39 -40.34
N ILE A 244 -11.62 12.11 -40.03
CA ILE A 244 -12.67 11.08 -40.11
C ILE A 244 -13.77 11.36 -39.08
N TYR A 245 -13.39 11.75 -37.86
CA TYR A 245 -14.37 12.12 -36.84
C TYR A 245 -15.19 13.36 -37.19
N GLN A 246 -14.63 14.30 -37.96
CA GLN A 246 -15.37 15.48 -38.43
C GLN A 246 -16.45 15.16 -39.48
N ASN A 247 -16.36 14.00 -40.13
CA ASN A 247 -17.33 13.51 -41.11
C ASN A 247 -17.90 12.16 -40.65
N PRO A 248 -18.69 12.14 -39.56
CA PRO A 248 -19.17 10.90 -38.97
C PRO A 248 -20.07 10.17 -39.97
N LYS A 249 -19.79 8.88 -40.19
CA LYS A 249 -20.70 7.97 -40.89
C LYS A 249 -21.95 7.76 -40.02
N GLU A 250 -23.10 7.54 -40.65
CA GLU A 250 -24.31 7.18 -39.93
C GLU A 250 -24.06 5.94 -39.05
N MET A 251 -24.60 5.96 -37.83
CA MET A 251 -24.56 4.79 -36.98
C MET A 251 -25.36 3.68 -37.68
N ILE A 252 -24.69 2.58 -38.00
CA ILE A 252 -25.35 1.37 -38.46
C ILE A 252 -26.01 0.75 -37.21
N GLU A 253 -27.35 0.69 -37.22
CA GLU A 253 -28.17 0.06 -36.18
C GLU A 253 -27.90 -1.45 -36.05
#